data_AF-A0A9E0I3U1-F1
#
_entry.id   AF-A0A9E0I3U1-F1
#
_cell.length_a   1.000
_cell.length_b   1.000
_cell.length_c   1.000
_cell.angle_alpha   90.00
_cell.angle_beta   90.00
_cell.angle_gamma   90.00
#
_symmetry.space_group_name_H-M   'P 1'
#
loop_
_entity.id
_entity.type
_entity.pdbx_description
1 polymer ?
#
loop_
_entity_poly.entity_id
_entity_poly.type
_entity_poly.pdbx_seq_one_letter_code
_entity_poly.pdbx_strand_id
1 'polypeptide(L)'
;YNVLDALRAGRPLGTKEKLHHDTGLVGVLQSLHEELDTAVLQAYGWQDLGVAPWADETARQAWTESLLERLVALNARRAADEARGLIRWLRPEFQDPARRAAAASVPTDAIHQTGSQTELEGTTDSGDADADATHPDSASASSAPIVLTRRPWPSELPEQMRATAEVLATSPIALSTDALAEHFTGRGPWKKRLPQILDTLEALGRASQVPGAGSDLTRWTRI
;
A
#
# COMPACT_ATOMS: atom_id res chain seq x y z
N TYR A 1 -15.25 14.50 -4.62
CA TYR A 1 -15.99 13.90 -3.50
C TYR A 1 -17.31 13.28 -3.99
N ASN A 2 -18.23 14.04 -4.58
CA ASN A 2 -19.56 13.55 -5.02
C ASN A 2 -19.61 12.30 -5.94
N VAL A 3 -18.61 12.08 -6.79
CA VAL A 3 -18.62 10.96 -7.76
C VAL A 3 -18.34 9.61 -7.08
N LEU A 4 -17.47 9.59 -6.06
CA LEU A 4 -17.13 8.36 -5.33
C LEU A 4 -18.27 7.93 -4.40
N ASP A 5 -18.96 8.90 -3.79
CA ASP A 5 -20.17 8.64 -3.01
C ASP A 5 -21.29 8.08 -3.92
N ALA A 6 -21.42 8.59 -5.14
CA ALA A 6 -22.37 8.05 -6.12
C ALA A 6 -22.04 6.61 -6.54
N LEU A 7 -20.75 6.28 -6.71
CA LEU A 7 -20.31 4.90 -6.96
C LEU A 7 -20.62 3.97 -5.78
N ARG A 8 -20.30 4.41 -4.56
CA ARG A 8 -20.57 3.65 -3.33
C ARG A 8 -22.05 3.41 -3.09
N ALA A 9 -22.90 4.37 -3.45
CA ALA A 9 -24.35 4.24 -3.40
C ALA A 9 -24.96 3.45 -4.58
N GLY A 10 -24.15 3.02 -5.56
CA GLY A 10 -24.63 2.31 -6.74
C GLY A 10 -25.50 3.16 -7.69
N ARG A 11 -25.44 4.49 -7.59
CA ARG A 11 -26.23 5.41 -8.42
C ARG A 11 -25.60 5.54 -9.82
N PRO A 12 -26.39 5.54 -10.91
CA PRO A 12 -25.84 5.81 -12.24
C PRO A 12 -25.22 7.21 -12.32
N LEU A 13 -24.01 7.29 -12.87
CA LEU A 13 -23.26 8.53 -13.04
C LEU A 13 -23.82 9.36 -14.21
N GLY A 14 -24.00 10.67 -14.00
CA GLY A 14 -24.34 11.61 -15.06
C GLY A 14 -23.14 11.89 -16.00
N THR A 15 -23.37 12.55 -17.14
CA THR A 15 -22.32 12.77 -18.17
C THR A 15 -21.10 13.54 -17.64
N LYS A 16 -21.32 14.59 -16.82
CA LYS A 16 -20.23 15.35 -16.17
C LYS A 16 -19.50 14.54 -15.09
N GLU A 17 -20.22 13.67 -14.38
CA GLU A 17 -19.66 12.82 -13.34
C GLU A 17 -18.83 11.69 -13.93
N LYS A 18 -19.24 11.12 -15.07
CA LYS A 18 -18.45 10.17 -15.85
C LYS A 18 -17.12 10.79 -16.31
N LEU A 19 -17.15 12.02 -16.80
CA LEU A 19 -15.92 12.72 -17.18
C LEU A 19 -14.96 12.88 -15.98
N HIS A 20 -15.49 13.24 -14.79
CA HIS A 20 -14.68 13.34 -13.57
C HIS A 20 -14.22 11.97 -13.07
N HIS A 21 -15.06 10.95 -13.19
CA HIS A 21 -14.72 9.57 -12.86
C HIS A 21 -13.51 9.10 -13.67
N ASP A 22 -13.51 9.36 -14.97
CA ASP A 22 -12.47 8.93 -15.89
C ASP A 22 -11.20 9.77 -15.72
N THR A 23 -11.34 11.10 -15.60
CA THR A 23 -10.20 12.01 -15.44
C THR A 23 -9.52 11.84 -14.09
N GLY A 24 -10.30 11.63 -13.03
CA GLY A 24 -9.80 11.44 -11.67
C GLY A 24 -9.50 9.98 -11.31
N LEU A 25 -9.68 9.05 -12.26
CA LEU A 25 -9.52 7.60 -12.05
C LEU A 25 -10.19 7.11 -10.75
N VAL A 26 -11.42 7.57 -10.52
CA VAL A 26 -12.10 7.40 -9.22
C VAL A 26 -12.33 5.93 -8.87
N GLY A 27 -12.50 5.06 -9.87
CA GLY A 27 -12.57 3.61 -9.66
C GLY A 27 -11.26 2.98 -9.15
N VAL A 28 -10.10 3.49 -9.57
CA VAL A 28 -8.79 3.06 -9.06
C VAL A 28 -8.60 3.55 -7.64
N LEU A 29 -9.02 4.79 -7.35
CA LEU A 29 -9.01 5.32 -6.00
C LEU A 29 -9.88 4.48 -5.06
N GLN A 30 -11.07 4.08 -5.51
CA GLN A 30 -11.95 3.20 -4.73
C GLN A 30 -11.27 1.87 -4.43
N SER A 31 -10.67 1.20 -5.43
CA SER A 31 -10.00 -0.09 -5.21
C SER A 31 -8.81 0.05 -4.25
N LEU A 32 -8.05 1.14 -4.36
CA LEU A 32 -6.95 1.47 -3.44
C LEU A 32 -7.43 1.57 -1.98
N HIS A 33 -8.57 2.22 -1.75
CA HIS A 33 -9.13 2.33 -0.40
C HIS A 33 -9.61 0.97 0.10
N GLU A 34 -10.29 0.18 -0.72
CA GLU A 34 -10.77 -1.16 -0.34
C GLU A 34 -9.61 -2.11 0.00
N GLU A 35 -8.52 -2.06 -0.77
CA GLU A 35 -7.30 -2.82 -0.49
C GLU A 35 -6.62 -2.37 0.80
N LEU A 36 -6.53 -1.06 1.05
CA LEU A 36 -5.96 -0.50 2.27
C LEU A 36 -6.79 -0.86 3.50
N ASP A 37 -8.12 -0.67 3.43
CA ASP A 37 -9.04 -0.99 4.51
C ASP A 37 -8.96 -2.48 4.85
N THR A 38 -8.93 -3.34 3.83
CA THR A 38 -8.74 -4.78 4.02
C THR A 38 -7.41 -5.05 4.73
N ALA A 39 -6.29 -4.53 4.23
CA ALA A 39 -4.96 -4.74 4.81
C ALA A 39 -4.86 -4.24 6.27
N VAL A 40 -5.47 -3.09 6.58
CA VAL A 40 -5.53 -2.55 7.95
C VAL A 40 -6.32 -3.51 8.84
N LEU A 41 -7.50 -3.96 8.41
CA LEU A 41 -8.28 -4.94 9.16
C LEU A 41 -7.49 -6.24 9.34
N GLN A 42 -6.73 -6.71 8.34
CA GLN A 42 -5.87 -7.88 8.48
C GLN A 42 -4.80 -7.68 9.57
N ALA A 43 -4.11 -6.54 9.56
CA ALA A 43 -3.03 -6.23 10.50
C ALA A 43 -3.52 -6.17 11.95
N TYR A 44 -4.76 -5.73 12.17
CA TYR A 44 -5.41 -5.73 13.48
C TYR A 44 -6.13 -7.05 13.82
N GLY A 45 -6.18 -8.01 12.90
CA GLY A 45 -6.88 -9.29 13.08
C GLY A 45 -8.41 -9.16 13.03
N TRP A 46 -8.94 -8.12 12.40
CA TRP A 46 -10.35 -7.74 12.34
C TRP A 46 -11.01 -8.06 10.98
N GLN A 47 -10.58 -9.16 10.37
CA GLN A 47 -10.99 -9.58 9.02
C GLN A 47 -12.49 -9.89 8.93
N ASP A 48 -13.09 -10.24 10.06
CA ASP A 48 -14.49 -10.58 10.23
C ASP A 48 -15.44 -9.38 10.06
N LEU A 49 -14.95 -8.15 10.22
CA LEU A 49 -15.72 -6.94 9.93
C LEU A 49 -15.95 -6.75 8.42
N GLY A 50 -15.05 -7.25 7.56
CA GLY A 50 -15.09 -7.04 6.12
C GLY A 50 -15.00 -5.57 5.69
N VAL A 51 -15.21 -5.31 4.39
CA VAL A 51 -15.24 -3.95 3.83
C VAL A 51 -16.49 -3.20 4.32
N ALA A 52 -16.34 -1.91 4.62
CA ALA A 52 -17.45 -1.10 5.10
C ALA A 52 -18.63 -1.09 4.10
N PRO A 53 -19.87 -1.36 4.55
CA PRO A 53 -21.04 -1.45 3.68
C PRO A 53 -21.56 -0.04 3.35
N TRP A 54 -20.88 0.66 2.45
CA TRP A 54 -21.18 2.07 2.13
C TRP A 54 -22.59 2.30 1.55
N ALA A 55 -23.20 1.31 0.89
CA ALA A 55 -24.50 1.44 0.25
C ALA A 55 -25.68 1.47 1.24
N ASP A 56 -25.57 0.80 2.39
CA ASP A 56 -26.64 0.68 3.38
C ASP A 56 -26.24 1.42 4.66
N GLU A 57 -26.94 2.51 4.95
CA GLU A 57 -26.70 3.34 6.12
C GLU A 57 -26.82 2.55 7.43
N THR A 58 -27.81 1.65 7.52
CA THR A 58 -28.07 0.90 8.75
C THR A 58 -26.99 -0.16 8.99
N ALA A 59 -26.58 -0.87 7.94
CA ALA A 59 -25.44 -1.78 8.00
C ALA A 59 -24.14 -1.03 8.30
N ARG A 60 -23.95 0.16 7.73
CA ARG A 60 -22.75 0.99 7.97
C ARG A 60 -22.68 1.47 9.41
N GLN A 61 -23.81 1.84 9.99
CA GLN A 61 -23.89 2.24 11.40
C GLN A 61 -23.50 1.07 12.32
N ALA A 62 -24.10 -0.12 12.12
CA ALA A 62 -23.78 -1.31 12.92
C ALA A 62 -22.30 -1.75 12.77
N TRP A 63 -21.77 -1.66 11.55
CA TRP A 63 -20.35 -1.90 11.27
C TRP A 63 -19.45 -0.89 12.00
N THR A 64 -19.82 0.39 11.98
CA THR A 64 -19.07 1.47 12.63
C THR A 64 -19.07 1.32 14.14
N GLU A 65 -20.19 0.96 14.75
CA GLU A 65 -20.29 0.69 16.19
C GLU A 65 -19.35 -0.46 16.60
N SER A 66 -19.36 -1.55 15.82
CA SER A 66 -18.45 -2.69 16.04
C SER A 66 -16.98 -2.31 15.93
N LEU A 67 -16.62 -1.45 14.96
CA LEU A 67 -15.27 -0.91 14.82
C LEU A 67 -14.88 -0.01 16.01
N LEU A 68 -15.77 0.89 16.42
CA LEU A 68 -15.55 1.81 17.54
C LEU A 68 -15.36 1.05 18.86
N GLU A 69 -16.14 0.02 19.12
CA GLU A 69 -15.99 -0.83 20.31
C GLU A 69 -14.58 -1.45 20.37
N ARG A 70 -14.09 -2.01 19.26
CA ARG A 70 -12.74 -2.59 19.17
C ARG A 70 -11.65 -1.54 19.37
N LEU A 71 -11.83 -0.35 18.78
CA LEU A 71 -10.89 0.75 18.93
C LEU A 71 -10.81 1.26 20.37
N VAL A 72 -11.95 1.40 21.06
CA VAL A 72 -12.00 1.79 22.48
C VAL A 72 -11.32 0.72 23.34
N ALA A 73 -11.60 -0.56 23.11
CA ALA A 73 -10.94 -1.64 23.83
C ALA A 73 -9.41 -1.67 23.59
N LEU A 74 -8.97 -1.43 22.36
CA LEU A 74 -7.54 -1.33 22.01
C LEU A 74 -6.88 -0.11 22.66
N ASN A 75 -7.58 1.03 22.68
CA ASN A 75 -7.11 2.24 23.34
C ASN A 75 -6.94 2.01 24.84
N ALA A 76 -7.94 1.42 25.51
CA ALA A 76 -7.84 1.08 26.93
C ALA A 76 -6.62 0.19 27.25
N ARG A 77 -6.31 -0.79 26.39
CA ARG A 77 -5.10 -1.62 26.51
C ARG A 77 -3.82 -0.78 26.36
N ARG A 78 -3.75 0.09 25.35
CA ARG A 78 -2.60 0.98 25.13
C ARG A 78 -2.42 1.95 26.30
N ALA A 79 -3.48 2.54 26.82
CA ALA A 79 -3.42 3.41 27.98
C ALA A 79 -2.89 2.67 29.22
N ALA A 80 -3.27 1.40 29.43
CA ALA A 80 -2.73 0.58 30.51
C ALA A 80 -1.25 0.18 30.29
N ASP A 81 -0.82 -0.01 29.04
CA ASP A 81 0.60 -0.20 28.71
C ASP A 81 1.41 1.08 29.01
N GLU A 82 0.91 2.23 28.56
CA GLU A 82 1.54 3.54 28.74
C GLU A 82 1.62 3.94 30.22
N ALA A 83 0.59 3.65 31.02
CA ALA A 83 0.60 3.84 32.47
C ALA A 83 1.68 3.00 33.17
N ARG A 84 2.09 1.88 32.57
CA ARG A 84 3.22 1.04 33.02
C ARG A 84 4.55 1.44 32.40
N GLY A 85 4.58 2.54 31.64
CA GLY A 85 5.77 3.06 30.95
C GLY A 85 6.08 2.39 29.62
N LEU A 86 5.23 1.48 29.12
CA LEU A 86 5.44 0.75 27.87
C LEU A 86 4.78 1.50 26.70
N ILE A 87 5.59 2.16 25.88
CA ILE A 87 5.11 2.88 24.68
C ILE A 87 5.48 2.07 23.43
N ARG A 88 4.50 1.36 22.85
CA ARG A 88 4.75 0.36 21.79
C ARG A 88 5.31 0.92 20.48
N TRP A 89 5.04 2.18 20.17
CA TRP A 89 5.56 2.86 18.96
C TRP A 89 6.93 3.49 19.18
N LEU A 90 7.38 3.59 20.43
CA LEU A 90 8.69 4.13 20.80
C LEU A 90 9.70 2.99 20.92
N ARG A 91 10.87 3.16 20.30
CA ARG A 91 11.92 2.14 20.39
C ARG A 91 12.35 1.93 21.85
N PRO A 92 12.71 0.70 22.26
CA PRO A 92 13.04 0.38 23.65
C PRO A 92 14.08 1.32 24.29
N GLU A 93 15.11 1.71 23.55
CA GLU A 93 16.17 2.61 23.98
C GLU A 93 15.70 4.03 24.33
N PHE A 94 14.54 4.46 23.81
CA PHE A 94 13.93 5.75 24.12
C PHE A 94 12.80 5.64 25.16
N GLN A 95 12.54 4.45 25.71
CA GLN A 95 11.49 4.26 26.72
C GLN A 95 11.86 4.76 28.13
N ASP A 96 12.94 5.52 28.30
CA ASP A 96 13.39 6.12 29.57
C ASP A 96 12.24 6.82 30.35
N PRO A 97 11.70 6.17 31.40
CA PRO A 97 10.57 6.71 32.15
C PRO A 97 10.94 7.96 32.95
N ALA A 98 12.21 8.07 33.38
CA ALA A 98 12.71 9.16 34.20
C ALA A 98 12.83 10.45 33.39
N ARG A 99 13.38 10.39 32.16
CA ARG A 99 13.38 11.55 31.24
C ARG A 99 11.97 12.02 30.88
N ARG A 100 11.01 11.10 30.73
CA ARG A 100 9.63 11.45 30.37
C ARG A 100 8.89 12.14 31.52
N ALA A 101 9.04 11.65 32.75
CA ALA A 101 8.47 12.28 33.93
C ALA A 101 9.08 13.67 34.20
N ALA A 102 10.39 13.84 33.93
CA ALA A 102 11.05 15.14 33.99
C ALA A 102 10.53 16.12 32.91
N ALA A 103 10.29 15.66 31.69
CA ALA A 103 9.74 16.49 30.61
C ALA A 103 8.26 16.88 30.84
N ALA A 104 7.45 15.98 31.40
CA ALA A 104 6.04 16.23 31.69
C ALA A 104 5.79 17.16 32.89
N SER A 105 6.81 17.39 33.72
CA SER A 105 6.74 18.29 34.88
C SER A 105 7.28 19.69 34.60
N VAL A 106 7.78 19.96 33.39
CA VAL A 106 8.15 21.32 32.97
C VAL A 106 6.86 22.12 32.68
N PRO A 107 6.65 23.29 33.32
CA PRO A 107 5.48 24.12 33.05
C PRO A 107 5.44 24.60 31.59
N THR A 108 4.29 24.42 30.94
CA THR A 108 4.01 24.75 29.52
C THR A 108 4.18 26.24 29.16
N ASP A 109 4.29 27.15 30.14
CA ASP A 109 4.43 28.60 29.90
C ASP A 109 5.79 29.03 29.30
N ALA A 110 6.74 28.12 29.13
CA ALA A 110 8.07 28.41 28.58
C ALA A 110 8.28 28.03 27.09
N ILE A 111 7.26 27.55 26.37
CA ILE A 111 7.45 26.96 25.03
C ILE A 111 7.69 28.01 23.90
N HIS A 112 7.49 29.31 24.15
CA HIS A 112 7.70 30.34 23.12
C HIS A 112 9.11 30.94 23.04
N GLN A 113 10.13 30.38 23.70
CA GLN A 113 11.47 30.96 23.59
C GLN A 113 12.62 29.96 23.79
N THR A 114 12.71 28.88 23.00
CA THR A 114 14.02 28.24 22.72
C THR A 114 13.97 27.47 21.40
N GLY A 115 13.96 28.20 20.29
CA GLY A 115 14.48 27.68 19.04
C GLY A 115 16.00 27.81 19.05
N SER A 116 16.71 26.92 19.74
CA SER A 116 18.15 26.74 19.49
C SER A 116 18.35 25.41 18.79
N GLN A 117 18.45 25.47 17.47
CA GLN A 117 19.17 24.46 16.70
C GLN A 117 20.62 24.48 17.22
N THR A 118 21.05 23.42 17.89
CA THR A 118 22.48 23.25 18.15
C THR A 118 23.11 22.72 16.88
N GLU A 119 23.94 23.57 16.29
CA GLU A 119 24.77 23.32 15.12
C GLU A 119 25.65 22.07 15.24
N LEU A 120 25.92 21.50 14.08
CA LEU A 120 26.84 20.42 13.79
C LEU A 120 28.27 20.81 14.15
N GLU A 121 29.01 19.91 14.79
CA GLU A 121 30.46 19.83 14.62
C GLU A 121 30.85 18.39 14.26
N GLY A 122 31.40 18.26 13.05
CA GLY A 122 32.01 17.03 12.57
C GLY A 122 33.36 16.82 13.24
N THR A 123 33.64 15.58 13.59
CA THR A 123 35.00 15.09 13.72
C THR A 123 35.11 13.83 12.86
N THR A 124 35.78 13.98 11.73
CA THR A 124 36.37 12.89 10.98
C THR A 124 37.47 12.28 11.85
N ASP A 125 37.33 11.03 12.25
CA ASP A 125 38.49 10.21 12.61
C ASP A 125 38.49 8.97 11.73
N SER A 126 39.62 8.83 11.02
CA SER A 126 39.92 7.74 10.11
C SER A 126 40.58 6.64 10.93
N GLY A 127 40.00 5.44 10.90
CA GLY A 127 40.59 4.25 11.50
C GLY A 127 40.40 3.06 10.57
N ASP A 128 41.43 2.79 9.78
CA ASP A 128 41.68 1.55 9.04
C ASP A 128 41.42 0.32 9.92
N ALA A 129 40.74 -0.69 9.36
CA ALA A 129 41.07 -2.10 9.60
C ALA A 129 40.37 -2.98 8.55
N ASP A 130 41.21 -3.56 7.69
CA ASP A 130 40.96 -4.71 6.83
C ASP A 130 40.09 -5.80 7.48
N ALA A 131 39.13 -6.31 6.72
CA ALA A 131 38.71 -7.71 6.79
C ALA A 131 38.02 -8.12 5.48
N ASP A 132 38.86 -8.61 4.58
CA ASP A 132 38.57 -9.57 3.51
C ASP A 132 37.60 -10.69 3.96
N ALA A 133 36.53 -10.92 3.18
CA ALA A 133 35.92 -12.24 2.98
C ALA A 133 34.75 -12.17 1.97
N THR A 134 35.09 -12.42 0.72
CA THR A 134 34.53 -13.51 -0.09
C THR A 134 33.01 -13.53 -0.34
N HIS A 135 32.65 -13.11 -1.56
CA HIS A 135 31.53 -13.67 -2.31
C HIS A 135 31.65 -15.20 -2.42
N PRO A 136 30.53 -15.91 -2.22
CA PRO A 136 30.12 -16.87 -3.24
C PRO A 136 28.64 -16.59 -3.59
N ASP A 137 28.34 -16.28 -4.85
CA ASP A 137 28.22 -17.18 -6.00
C ASP A 137 26.77 -17.61 -6.21
N SER A 138 26.44 -17.69 -7.49
CA SER A 138 25.14 -17.95 -8.08
C SER A 138 24.62 -19.34 -7.74
N ALA A 139 23.32 -19.43 -7.47
CA ALA A 139 22.49 -20.60 -7.80
C ALA A 139 21.07 -20.06 -8.03
N SER A 140 20.71 -19.70 -9.27
CA SER A 140 20.18 -20.59 -10.30
C SER A 140 18.93 -21.37 -9.88
N ALA A 141 17.81 -20.92 -10.45
CA ALA A 141 16.63 -21.68 -10.87
C ALA A 141 15.98 -22.67 -9.89
N SER A 142 14.81 -22.27 -9.37
CA SER A 142 13.71 -23.21 -9.18
C SER A 142 12.52 -22.75 -10.01
N SER A 143 12.38 -23.35 -11.20
CA SER A 143 11.25 -23.20 -12.09
C SER A 143 10.03 -23.87 -11.45
N ALA A 144 9.31 -23.13 -10.60
CA ALA A 144 7.99 -23.54 -10.17
C ALA A 144 7.01 -23.39 -11.37
N PRO A 145 6.14 -24.39 -11.64
CA PRO A 145 5.20 -24.30 -12.75
C PRO A 145 4.20 -23.17 -12.47
N ILE A 146 4.24 -22.13 -13.30
CA ILE A 146 3.26 -21.05 -13.28
C ILE A 146 1.93 -21.66 -13.72
N VAL A 147 0.97 -21.77 -12.81
CA VAL A 147 -0.40 -22.17 -13.15
C VAL A 147 -1.05 -20.99 -13.87
N LEU A 148 -1.09 -21.05 -15.20
CA LEU A 148 -1.71 -20.03 -16.05
C LEU A 148 -3.24 -20.11 -15.92
N THR A 149 -3.83 -19.23 -15.11
CA THR A 149 -5.29 -19.05 -15.10
C THR A 149 -5.67 -18.03 -16.18
N ARG A 150 -6.27 -18.50 -17.27
CA ARG A 150 -6.73 -17.63 -18.36
C ARG A 150 -8.06 -16.97 -18.00
N ARG A 151 -8.07 -15.64 -17.88
CA ARG A 151 -9.29 -14.85 -17.58
C ARG A 151 -9.78 -14.11 -18.83
N PRO A 152 -11.10 -13.84 -18.97
CA PRO A 152 -11.61 -13.01 -20.06
C PRO A 152 -11.17 -11.54 -19.88
N TRP A 153 -10.82 -10.87 -20.98
CA TRP A 153 -10.40 -9.48 -20.97
C TRP A 153 -11.61 -8.55 -20.71
N PRO A 154 -11.60 -7.76 -19.63
CA PRO A 154 -12.72 -6.88 -19.28
C PRO A 154 -12.84 -5.70 -20.28
N SER A 155 -14.05 -5.17 -20.47
CA SER A 155 -14.31 -4.06 -21.41
C SER A 155 -14.00 -2.68 -20.81
N GLU A 156 -14.15 -2.53 -19.50
CA GLU A 156 -13.98 -1.27 -18.77
C GLU A 156 -12.50 -1.00 -18.43
N LEU A 157 -12.03 0.24 -18.61
CA LEU A 157 -10.63 0.61 -18.37
C LEU A 157 -10.17 0.42 -16.91
N PRO A 158 -10.95 0.78 -15.88
CA PRO A 158 -10.57 0.52 -14.48
C PRO A 158 -10.44 -0.98 -14.16
N GLU A 159 -11.31 -1.81 -14.74
CA GLU A 159 -11.25 -3.27 -14.57
C GLU A 159 -10.04 -3.87 -15.29
N GLN A 160 -9.69 -3.35 -16.48
CA GLN A 160 -8.47 -3.75 -17.19
C GLN A 160 -7.22 -3.46 -16.34
N MET A 161 -7.14 -2.30 -15.70
CA MET A 161 -6.04 -1.95 -14.80
C MET A 161 -5.99 -2.87 -13.58
N ARG A 162 -7.13 -3.09 -12.91
CA ARG A 162 -7.21 -3.99 -11.74
C ARG A 162 -6.79 -5.41 -12.08
N ALA A 163 -7.31 -5.95 -13.19
CA ALA A 163 -6.98 -7.31 -13.61
C ALA A 163 -5.49 -7.46 -13.97
N THR A 164 -4.90 -6.44 -14.61
CA THR A 164 -3.46 -6.42 -14.92
C THR A 164 -2.61 -6.35 -13.63
N ALA A 165 -3.02 -5.51 -12.67
CA ALA A 165 -2.36 -5.39 -11.37
C ALA A 165 -2.45 -6.68 -10.54
N GLU A 166 -3.59 -7.38 -10.57
CA GLU A 166 -3.79 -8.66 -9.86
C GLU A 166 -2.87 -9.77 -10.40
N VAL A 167 -2.69 -9.84 -11.72
CA VAL A 167 -1.76 -10.79 -12.35
C VAL A 167 -0.32 -10.49 -11.95
N LEU A 168 0.10 -9.21 -11.97
CA LEU A 168 1.42 -8.80 -11.48
C LEU A 168 1.59 -9.09 -9.98
N ALA A 169 0.54 -8.92 -9.18
CA ALA A 169 0.57 -9.18 -7.75
C ALA A 169 0.63 -10.67 -7.37
N THR A 170 0.07 -11.53 -8.22
CA THR A 170 0.08 -12.99 -8.02
C THR A 170 1.35 -13.63 -8.55
N SER A 171 2.04 -13.00 -9.50
CA SER A 171 3.27 -13.53 -10.10
C SER A 171 4.48 -13.30 -9.18
N PRO A 172 5.21 -14.37 -8.78
CA PRO A 172 6.44 -14.25 -7.99
C PRO A 172 7.66 -13.84 -8.83
N ILE A 173 7.52 -13.74 -10.15
CA ILE A 173 8.60 -13.44 -11.10
C ILE A 173 8.18 -12.25 -11.98
N ALA A 174 9.16 -11.42 -12.36
CA ALA A 174 8.93 -10.33 -13.32
C ALA A 174 8.45 -10.88 -14.67
N LEU A 175 7.25 -10.46 -15.08
CA LEU A 175 6.59 -10.93 -16.29
C LEU A 175 6.94 -10.04 -17.48
N SER A 176 7.21 -10.64 -18.65
CA SER A 176 7.27 -9.87 -19.90
C SER A 176 5.87 -9.48 -20.35
N THR A 177 5.76 -8.44 -21.19
CA THR A 177 4.49 -8.00 -21.78
C THR A 177 3.76 -9.15 -22.49
N ASP A 178 4.49 -10.04 -23.17
CA ASP A 178 3.92 -11.20 -23.85
C ASP A 178 3.42 -12.27 -22.87
N ALA A 179 4.18 -12.57 -21.81
CA ALA A 179 3.76 -13.52 -20.78
C ALA A 179 2.51 -13.04 -20.02
N LEU A 180 2.43 -11.73 -19.79
CA LEU A 180 1.25 -11.09 -19.21
C LEU A 180 0.03 -11.22 -20.13
N ALA A 181 0.23 -11.07 -21.45
CA ALA A 181 -0.85 -11.26 -22.42
C ALA A 181 -1.38 -12.71 -22.45
N GLU A 182 -0.59 -13.73 -22.09
CA GLU A 182 -1.07 -15.12 -22.03
C GLU A 182 -2.06 -15.40 -20.89
N HIS A 183 -2.11 -14.54 -19.87
CA HIS A 183 -3.06 -14.65 -18.75
C HIS A 183 -4.46 -14.18 -19.13
N PHE A 184 -4.61 -13.52 -20.28
CA PHE A 184 -5.87 -12.93 -20.73
C PHE A 184 -6.37 -13.55 -22.04
N THR A 185 -7.69 -13.64 -22.17
CA THR A 185 -8.40 -14.12 -23.36
C THR A 185 -9.37 -13.05 -23.84
N GLY A 186 -9.30 -12.65 -25.11
CA GLY A 186 -10.16 -11.58 -25.62
C GLY A 186 -10.15 -11.48 -27.14
N ARG A 187 -11.26 -11.03 -27.71
CA ARG A 187 -11.36 -10.68 -29.14
C ARG A 187 -10.98 -9.21 -29.34
N GLY A 188 -10.15 -8.92 -30.34
CA GLY A 188 -9.81 -7.54 -30.77
C GLY A 188 -8.40 -7.09 -30.39
N PRO A 189 -8.05 -5.82 -30.67
CA PRO A 189 -6.69 -5.29 -30.54
C PRO A 189 -6.31 -4.90 -29.09
N TRP A 190 -6.81 -5.62 -28.08
CA TRP A 190 -6.59 -5.30 -26.67
C TRP A 190 -5.11 -5.39 -26.28
N LYS A 191 -4.33 -6.26 -26.92
CA LYS A 191 -2.87 -6.37 -26.73
C LYS A 191 -2.12 -5.04 -26.95
N LYS A 192 -2.65 -4.15 -27.79
CA LYS A 192 -2.07 -2.81 -28.03
C LYS A 192 -2.30 -1.84 -26.88
N ARG A 193 -3.31 -2.08 -26.03
CA ARG A 193 -3.59 -1.27 -24.84
C ARG A 193 -2.78 -1.69 -23.62
N LEU A 194 -2.25 -2.92 -23.61
CA LEU A 194 -1.51 -3.47 -22.50
C LEU A 194 -0.26 -2.62 -22.14
N PRO A 195 0.57 -2.14 -23.09
CA PRO A 195 1.69 -1.25 -22.77
C PRO A 195 1.22 0.06 -22.11
N GLN A 196 0.18 0.70 -22.65
CA GLN A 196 -0.36 1.94 -22.07
C GLN A 196 -0.92 1.74 -20.65
N ILE A 197 -1.48 0.57 -20.36
CA ILE A 197 -1.94 0.21 -19.01
C ILE A 197 -0.75 -0.02 -18.07
N LEU A 198 0.33 -0.63 -18.55
CA LEU A 198 1.53 -0.84 -17.76
C LEU A 198 2.23 0.48 -17.44
N ASP A 199 2.33 1.40 -18.39
CA ASP A 199 2.86 2.75 -18.18
C ASP A 199 2.03 3.52 -17.13
N THR A 200 0.70 3.38 -17.14
CA THR A 200 -0.15 4.02 -16.12
C THR A 200 0.00 3.35 -14.75
N LEU A 201 0.18 2.03 -14.70
CA LEU A 201 0.47 1.31 -13.45
C LEU A 201 1.85 1.67 -12.89
N GLU A 202 2.84 1.94 -13.74
CA GLU A 202 4.16 2.46 -13.34
C GLU A 202 4.04 3.85 -12.73
N ALA A 203 3.35 4.76 -13.42
CA ALA A 203 3.09 6.11 -12.92
C ALA A 203 2.33 6.12 -11.58
N LEU A 204 1.49 5.11 -11.35
CA LEU A 204 0.75 4.90 -10.09
C LEU A 204 1.56 4.15 -9.02
N GLY A 205 2.80 3.74 -9.30
CA GLY A 205 3.64 3.00 -8.37
C GLY A 205 3.14 1.58 -8.06
N ARG A 206 2.33 0.99 -8.94
CA ARG A 206 1.74 -0.36 -8.81
C ARG A 206 2.56 -1.43 -9.52
N ALA A 207 3.38 -1.02 -10.48
CA ALA A 207 4.32 -1.87 -11.21
C ALA A 207 5.64 -1.13 -11.39
N SER A 208 6.76 -1.84 -11.37
CA SER A 208 8.05 -1.29 -11.78
C SER A 208 8.59 -2.05 -12.98
N GLN A 209 9.23 -1.30 -13.86
CA GLN A 209 10.01 -1.84 -14.94
C GLN A 209 11.33 -2.40 -14.39
N VAL A 210 11.61 -3.67 -14.67
CA VAL A 210 12.90 -4.30 -14.37
C VAL A 210 13.59 -4.62 -15.70
N PRO A 211 14.86 -4.20 -15.89
CA PRO A 211 15.62 -4.60 -17.07
C PRO A 211 15.82 -6.12 -17.06
N GLY A 212 15.30 -6.80 -18.08
CA GLY A 212 15.52 -8.22 -18.28
C GLY A 212 16.96 -8.49 -18.73
N ALA A 213 17.54 -9.62 -18.33
CA ALA A 213 18.81 -10.09 -18.89
C ALA A 213 18.61 -10.46 -20.38
N GLY A 214 18.91 -9.52 -21.28
CA GLY A 214 18.79 -9.65 -22.73
C GLY A 214 18.27 -8.36 -23.37
N SER A 215 18.84 -7.95 -24.50
CA SER A 215 18.92 -6.56 -24.96
C SER A 215 17.62 -5.80 -25.23
N ASP A 216 16.41 -6.40 -25.23
CA ASP A 216 15.19 -5.68 -25.64
C ASP A 216 13.90 -6.13 -24.93
N LEU A 217 13.98 -6.83 -23.79
CA LEU A 217 12.79 -7.34 -23.11
C LEU A 217 12.53 -6.64 -21.78
N THR A 218 11.69 -5.61 -21.83
CA THR A 218 11.07 -5.00 -20.67
C THR A 218 10.27 -6.03 -19.86
N ARG A 219 10.61 -6.18 -18.58
CA ARG A 219 9.85 -7.01 -17.63
C ARG A 219 9.18 -6.13 -16.58
N TRP A 220 8.02 -6.55 -16.13
CA TRP A 220 7.19 -5.85 -15.17
C TRP A 220 7.09 -6.67 -13.89
N THR A 221 7.39 -6.03 -12.77
CA THR A 221 7.18 -6.60 -11.43
C THR A 221 6.26 -5.70 -10.64
N ARG A 222 5.64 -6.25 -9.59
CA ARG A 222 4.95 -5.44 -8.58
C ARG A 222 5.96 -4.65 -7.74
N ILE A 223 5.57 -3.43 -7.34
CA ILE A 223 6.21 -2.63 -6.28
C ILE A 223 5.56 -2.96 -4.93
#